data_AF-A0A8B9XMT4-F1
#
_entry.id   AF-A0A8B9XMT4-F1
#
_cell.length_a   1.000
_cell.length_b   1.000
_cell.length_c   1.000
_cell.angle_alpha   90.00
_cell.angle_beta   90.00
_cell.angle_gamma   90.00
#
_symmetry.space_group_name_H-M   'P 1'
#
loop_
_entity.id
_entity.type
_entity.pdbx_description
1 polymer ?
#
loop_
_entity_poly.entity_id
_entity_poly.type
_entity_poly.pdbx_seq_one_letter_code
_entity_poly.pdbx_strand_id
1 'polypeptide(L)'
;MTDDDSETSASETQAQEESDLPVFQLCGLVEELSYGNSALKTETEMFEKYYNKLELKDQRPPRLSEIKITGAEIAQAIIEEAEIRWTEVQKEVHEFEKDILKTISKKKGSILATQKVMKYIEDMNRRRDNMKDKLRLKNVSLKVQRKKLLLQLRQKEEVGEALHDVDFQQLKIENAQFLETIEARNQELIQMKLASGNTLQILNAYKSKLHHAMQMSLNLTKEFLLRKELLEKIEKETLQAEEDRAKALALNKQLKQLSEFRAPQVMIYIREKIRNDLEKTIRMWERKVEIAEMSLKGYRKAWNKMKTSNEQLQAISGPGK
;
A
#
# COMPACT_ATOMS: atom_id res chain seq x y z
N MET A 1 40.70 -47.24 16.46
CA MET A 1 41.61 -46.23 15.89
C MET A 1 40.69 -45.25 15.18
N THR A 2 40.17 -44.28 15.93
CA THR A 2 40.70 -42.92 16.15
C THR A 2 40.27 -41.98 15.02
N ASP A 3 39.15 -41.30 15.28
CA ASP A 3 38.95 -39.84 15.39
C ASP A 3 39.32 -38.88 14.27
N ASP A 4 38.39 -37.91 14.12
CA ASP A 4 38.52 -36.48 13.75
C ASP A 4 38.88 -36.10 12.31
N ASP A 5 38.33 -35.05 11.70
CA ASP A 5 37.23 -34.13 12.01
C ASP A 5 37.09 -33.21 10.78
N SER A 6 35.89 -32.70 10.48
CA SER A 6 35.65 -31.33 9.99
C SER A 6 34.22 -31.14 9.46
N GLU A 7 33.48 -30.44 10.30
CA GLU A 7 32.18 -29.77 10.24
C GLU A 7 31.73 -29.08 8.93
N THR A 8 30.45 -28.69 8.98
CA THR A 8 29.77 -27.55 8.31
C THR A 8 29.39 -27.73 6.83
N SER A 9 28.12 -27.62 6.40
CA SER A 9 26.95 -26.93 6.97
C SER A 9 25.66 -27.60 6.49
N ALA A 10 24.87 -28.11 7.44
CA ALA A 10 23.47 -28.40 7.20
C ALA A 10 22.76 -27.05 7.07
N SER A 11 22.38 -26.69 5.84
CA SER A 11 21.53 -25.52 5.62
C SER A 11 20.14 -25.83 6.15
N GLU A 12 19.92 -25.44 7.40
CA GLU A 12 18.60 -25.27 8.01
C GLU A 12 17.71 -24.53 7.02
N THR A 13 16.83 -25.29 6.38
CA THR A 13 15.70 -24.71 5.67
C THR A 13 14.80 -24.20 6.77
N GLN A 14 14.91 -22.91 7.05
CA GLN A 14 14.05 -22.17 7.97
C GLN A 14 12.61 -22.64 7.76
N ALA A 15 12.11 -23.40 8.74
CA ALA A 15 10.69 -23.44 9.01
C ALA A 15 10.29 -21.98 9.18
N GLN A 16 9.61 -21.44 8.16
CA GLN A 16 9.02 -20.12 8.19
C GLN A 16 8.22 -20.03 9.48
N GLU A 17 8.63 -19.13 10.37
CA GLU A 17 7.89 -18.74 11.56
C GLU A 17 6.43 -18.55 11.13
N GLU A 18 5.59 -19.49 11.55
CA GLU A 18 4.17 -19.28 11.70
C GLU A 18 4.09 -18.09 12.65
N SER A 19 3.89 -16.89 12.10
CA SER A 19 3.77 -15.68 12.89
C SER A 19 2.47 -15.83 13.67
N ASP A 20 2.56 -16.45 14.85
CA ASP A 20 1.47 -16.63 15.78
C ASP A 20 0.89 -15.24 16.04
N LEU A 21 -0.24 -14.94 15.37
CA LEU A 21 -0.98 -13.73 15.66
C LEU A 21 -1.27 -13.76 17.17
N PRO A 22 -0.99 -12.68 17.91
CA PRO A 22 -1.31 -12.60 19.33
C PRO A 22 -2.73 -13.10 19.56
N VAL A 23 -2.94 -13.93 20.60
CA VAL A 23 -4.21 -14.65 20.85
C VAL A 23 -5.46 -13.76 20.69
N PHE A 24 -5.37 -12.47 21.03
CA PHE A 24 -6.46 -11.51 20.85
C PHE A 24 -6.87 -11.27 19.38
N GLN A 25 -5.91 -11.24 18.46
CA GLN A 25 -6.16 -11.08 17.02
C GLN A 25 -6.76 -12.36 16.43
N LEU A 26 -6.30 -13.53 16.88
CA LEU A 26 -6.91 -14.82 16.53
C LEU A 26 -8.36 -14.90 17.02
N CYS A 27 -8.64 -14.47 18.26
CA CYS A 27 -10.00 -14.40 18.78
C CYS A 27 -10.91 -13.48 17.94
N GLY A 28 -10.43 -12.29 17.55
CA GLY A 28 -11.18 -11.37 16.69
C GLY A 28 -11.51 -11.97 15.33
N LEU A 29 -10.54 -12.62 14.68
CA LEU A 29 -10.74 -13.32 13.41
C LEU A 29 -11.74 -14.48 13.53
N VAL A 30 -11.69 -15.24 14.63
CA VAL A 30 -12.64 -16.33 14.87
C VAL A 30 -14.06 -15.79 15.09
N GLU A 31 -14.22 -14.66 15.78
CA GLU A 31 -15.52 -14.01 15.96
C GLU A 31 -16.08 -13.48 14.63
N GLU A 32 -15.26 -12.82 13.80
CA GLU A 32 -15.66 -12.35 12.47
C GLU A 32 -16.06 -13.51 11.55
N LEU A 33 -15.26 -14.58 11.51
CA LEU A 33 -15.57 -15.78 10.73
C LEU A 33 -16.80 -16.52 11.27
N SER A 34 -16.98 -16.57 12.58
CA SER A 34 -18.17 -17.15 13.21
C SER A 34 -19.42 -16.38 12.82
N TYR A 35 -19.37 -15.04 12.84
CA TYR A 35 -20.47 -14.19 12.41
C TYR A 35 -20.76 -14.36 10.91
N GLY A 36 -19.74 -14.35 10.06
CA GLY A 36 -19.89 -14.59 8.62
C GLY A 36 -20.48 -15.97 8.30
N ASN A 37 -20.01 -17.02 8.99
CA ASN A 37 -20.56 -18.38 8.86
C ASN A 37 -22.01 -18.47 9.35
N SER A 38 -22.37 -17.75 10.41
CA SER A 38 -23.75 -17.68 10.89
C SER A 38 -24.67 -17.02 9.86
N ALA A 39 -24.24 -15.89 9.27
CA ALA A 39 -24.96 -15.22 8.20
C ALA A 39 -25.13 -16.12 6.96
N LEU A 40 -24.04 -16.73 6.49
CA LEU A 40 -24.07 -17.67 5.36
C LEU A 40 -24.98 -18.87 5.63
N LYS A 41 -25.00 -19.39 6.86
CA LYS A 41 -25.89 -20.47 7.26
C LYS A 41 -27.36 -20.05 7.19
N THR A 42 -27.69 -18.86 7.69
CA THR A 42 -29.07 -18.33 7.58
C THR A 42 -29.47 -18.10 6.12
N GLU A 43 -28.54 -17.66 5.28
CA GLU A 43 -28.76 -17.45 3.86
C GLU A 43 -28.95 -18.79 3.11
N THR A 44 -28.13 -19.80 3.41
CA THR A 44 -28.28 -21.16 2.83
C THR A 44 -29.59 -21.81 3.27
N GLU A 45 -30.00 -21.69 4.54
CA GLU A 45 -31.30 -22.16 5.01
C GLU A 45 -32.46 -21.46 4.30
N MET A 46 -32.33 -20.16 4.01
CA MET A 46 -33.31 -19.39 3.23
C MET A 46 -33.35 -19.85 1.76
N PHE A 47 -32.20 -20.10 1.15
CA PHE A 47 -32.09 -20.64 -0.21
C PHE A 47 -32.64 -22.05 -0.32
N GLU A 48 -32.39 -22.93 0.65
CA GLU A 48 -32.90 -24.30 0.66
C GLU A 48 -34.42 -24.29 0.81
N LYS A 49 -34.97 -23.44 1.70
CA LYS A 49 -36.43 -23.20 1.78
C LYS A 49 -37.00 -22.66 0.47
N TYR A 50 -36.26 -21.77 -0.20
CA TYR A 50 -36.65 -21.20 -1.49
C TYR A 50 -36.65 -22.24 -2.63
N TYR A 51 -35.58 -23.03 -2.74
CA TYR A 51 -35.44 -24.10 -3.73
C TYR A 51 -36.55 -25.15 -3.58
N ASN A 52 -36.79 -25.59 -2.34
CA ASN A 52 -37.91 -26.47 -2.03
C ASN A 52 -39.27 -25.85 -2.42
N LYS A 53 -39.45 -24.54 -2.25
CA LYS A 53 -40.70 -23.82 -2.62
C LYS A 53 -40.85 -23.65 -4.13
N LEU A 54 -39.75 -23.60 -4.90
CA LEU A 54 -39.73 -23.62 -6.36
C LEU A 54 -40.09 -24.99 -6.93
N GLU A 55 -39.48 -26.06 -6.41
CA GLU A 55 -39.85 -27.44 -6.76
C GLU A 55 -41.33 -27.71 -6.41
N LEU A 56 -41.83 -27.19 -5.29
CA LEU A 56 -43.26 -27.24 -4.94
C LEU A 56 -44.16 -26.33 -5.80
N LYS A 57 -43.62 -25.29 -6.45
CA LYS A 57 -44.38 -24.44 -7.41
C LYS A 57 -44.57 -25.17 -8.74
N ASP A 58 -43.61 -25.98 -9.18
CA ASP A 58 -43.77 -26.90 -10.33
C ASP A 58 -44.66 -28.10 -9.98
N GLN A 59 -44.69 -28.51 -8.71
CA GLN A 59 -45.63 -29.50 -8.18
C GLN A 59 -46.85 -28.88 -7.49
N ARG A 60 -47.28 -27.68 -7.90
CA ARG A 60 -48.52 -27.10 -7.36
C ARG A 60 -49.64 -28.09 -7.63
N PRO A 61 -50.33 -28.64 -6.60
CA PRO A 61 -51.60 -29.30 -6.85
C PRO A 61 -52.47 -28.26 -7.57
N PRO A 62 -53.01 -28.56 -8.76
CA PRO A 62 -53.80 -27.61 -9.52
C PRO A 62 -54.87 -27.02 -8.60
N ARG A 63 -55.08 -25.70 -8.68
CA ARG A 63 -56.14 -25.06 -7.88
C ARG A 63 -57.44 -25.82 -8.15
N LEU A 64 -58.35 -25.90 -7.19
CA LEU A 64 -59.65 -26.56 -7.39
C LEU A 64 -60.42 -26.00 -8.61
N SER A 65 -60.13 -24.75 -9.03
CA SER A 65 -60.63 -24.12 -10.25
C SER A 65 -59.96 -24.60 -11.55
N GLU A 66 -58.78 -25.20 -11.47
CA GLU A 66 -57.95 -25.68 -12.58
C GLU A 66 -58.08 -27.19 -12.80
N ILE A 67 -58.59 -27.94 -11.81
CA ILE A 67 -58.96 -29.36 -11.96
C ILE A 67 -60.18 -29.43 -12.88
N LYS A 68 -59.94 -29.42 -14.19
CA LYS A 68 -60.95 -29.69 -15.20
C LYS A 68 -61.19 -31.20 -15.23
N ILE A 69 -62.25 -31.65 -14.57
CA ILE A 69 -62.75 -33.02 -14.76
C ILE A 69 -63.07 -33.14 -16.26
N THR A 70 -62.37 -34.02 -16.95
CA THR A 70 -62.53 -34.16 -18.40
C THR A 70 -63.88 -34.81 -18.71
N GLY A 71 -64.47 -34.50 -19.87
CA GLY A 71 -65.70 -35.17 -20.30
C GLY A 71 -65.57 -36.69 -20.34
N ALA A 72 -64.36 -37.19 -20.60
CA ALA A 72 -64.02 -38.62 -20.58
C ALA A 72 -64.09 -39.22 -19.16
N GLU A 73 -63.56 -38.52 -18.14
CA GLU A 73 -63.65 -38.96 -16.74
C GLU A 73 -65.09 -39.00 -16.24
N ILE A 74 -65.92 -38.03 -16.65
CA ILE A 74 -67.36 -38.02 -16.32
C ILE A 74 -68.06 -39.21 -16.98
N ALA A 75 -67.80 -39.44 -18.27
CA ALA A 75 -68.39 -40.57 -18.99
C ALA A 75 -67.97 -41.92 -18.37
N GLN A 76 -66.70 -42.06 -18.00
CA GLN A 76 -66.17 -43.25 -17.33
C GLN A 76 -66.88 -43.50 -15.99
N ALA A 77 -67.02 -42.47 -15.14
CA ALA A 77 -67.72 -42.59 -13.87
C ALA A 77 -69.21 -42.98 -14.03
N ILE A 78 -69.87 -42.48 -15.07
CA ILE A 78 -71.25 -42.84 -15.39
C ILE A 78 -71.36 -44.32 -15.82
N ILE A 79 -70.41 -44.79 -16.64
CA ILE A 79 -70.37 -46.20 -17.08
C ILE A 79 -70.15 -47.11 -15.87
N GLU A 80 -69.17 -46.81 -15.02
CA GLU A 80 -68.89 -47.59 -13.80
C GLU A 80 -70.10 -47.63 -12.86
N GLU A 81 -70.79 -46.49 -12.67
CA GLU A 81 -72.02 -46.45 -11.87
C GLU A 81 -73.12 -47.33 -12.49
N ALA A 82 -73.30 -47.28 -13.81
CA ALA A 82 -74.28 -48.09 -14.52
C ALA A 82 -73.99 -49.59 -14.41
N GLU A 83 -72.72 -49.99 -14.51
CA GLU A 83 -72.27 -51.37 -14.34
C GLU A 83 -72.55 -51.87 -12.91
N ILE A 84 -72.20 -51.09 -11.89
CA ILE A 84 -72.48 -51.44 -10.49
C ILE A 84 -74.00 -51.61 -10.30
N ARG A 85 -74.81 -50.64 -10.74
CA ARG A 85 -76.28 -50.72 -10.63
C ARG A 85 -76.84 -51.94 -11.36
N TRP A 86 -76.29 -52.28 -12.53
CA TRP A 86 -76.71 -53.47 -13.27
C TRP A 86 -76.46 -54.75 -12.47
N THR A 87 -75.28 -54.89 -11.87
CA THR A 87 -74.95 -56.05 -11.04
C THR A 87 -75.84 -56.14 -9.80
N GLU A 88 -76.15 -55.02 -9.15
CA GLU A 88 -77.06 -54.96 -8.00
C GLU A 88 -78.49 -55.38 -8.38
N VAL A 89 -79.02 -54.86 -9.49
CA VAL A 89 -80.36 -55.22 -9.97
C VAL A 89 -80.45 -56.71 -10.31
N GLN A 90 -79.45 -57.26 -11.01
CA GLN A 90 -79.40 -58.70 -11.32
C GLN A 90 -79.41 -59.55 -10.04
N LYS A 91 -78.65 -59.14 -9.02
CA LYS A 91 -78.63 -59.81 -7.72
C LYS A 91 -79.99 -59.74 -7.03
N GLU A 92 -80.62 -58.57 -6.97
CA GLU A 92 -81.94 -58.38 -6.33
C GLU A 92 -83.05 -59.19 -7.05
N VAL A 93 -83.01 -59.26 -8.38
CA VAL A 93 -83.92 -60.10 -9.17
C VAL A 93 -83.72 -61.59 -8.82
N HIS A 94 -82.47 -62.05 -8.78
CA HIS A 94 -82.17 -63.44 -8.42
C HIS A 94 -82.61 -63.79 -7.00
N GLU A 95 -82.37 -62.90 -6.03
CA GLU A 95 -82.81 -63.07 -4.65
C GLU A 95 -84.34 -63.10 -4.55
N PHE A 96 -85.05 -62.24 -5.28
CA PHE A 96 -86.52 -62.25 -5.32
C PHE A 96 -87.07 -63.55 -5.93
N GLU A 97 -86.51 -64.01 -7.06
CA GLU A 97 -86.90 -65.27 -7.67
C GLU A 97 -86.71 -66.45 -6.72
N LYS A 98 -85.57 -66.47 -6.02
CA LYS A 98 -85.22 -67.52 -5.06
C LYS A 98 -86.12 -67.50 -3.83
N ASP A 99 -86.23 -66.36 -3.16
CA ASP A 99 -86.82 -66.28 -1.82
C ASP A 99 -88.34 -66.12 -1.86
N ILE A 100 -88.87 -65.52 -2.93
CA ILE A 100 -90.29 -65.26 -3.11
C ILE A 100 -90.88 -66.19 -4.15
N LEU A 101 -90.46 -66.09 -5.41
CA LEU A 101 -91.14 -66.72 -6.54
C LEU A 101 -91.15 -68.25 -6.44
N LYS A 102 -90.00 -68.87 -6.14
CA LYS A 102 -89.88 -70.33 -5.93
C LYS A 102 -90.66 -70.78 -4.69
N THR A 103 -90.63 -70.01 -3.61
CA THR A 103 -91.29 -70.32 -2.33
C THR A 103 -92.82 -70.32 -2.44
N ILE A 104 -93.41 -69.38 -3.19
CA ILE A 104 -94.87 -69.24 -3.32
C ILE A 104 -95.45 -69.96 -4.54
N SER A 105 -94.61 -70.50 -5.44
CA SER A 105 -95.00 -71.10 -6.72
C SER A 105 -96.18 -72.08 -6.63
N LYS A 106 -96.19 -72.96 -5.61
CA LYS A 106 -97.25 -73.98 -5.40
C LYS A 106 -98.44 -73.47 -4.58
N LYS A 107 -98.38 -72.26 -3.99
CA LYS A 107 -99.40 -71.67 -3.10
C LYS A 107 -99.91 -70.33 -3.63
N LYS A 108 -99.80 -70.10 -4.94
CA LYS A 108 -100.19 -68.86 -5.59
C LYS A 108 -101.67 -68.57 -5.34
N GLY A 109 -101.99 -67.34 -4.93
CA GLY A 109 -103.36 -66.92 -4.55
C GLY A 109 -103.75 -67.20 -3.10
N SER A 110 -102.92 -67.92 -2.32
CA SER A 110 -103.17 -68.10 -0.89
C SER A 110 -102.83 -66.86 -0.06
N ILE A 111 -103.52 -66.67 1.06
CA ILE A 111 -103.24 -65.61 2.04
C ILE A 111 -101.77 -65.67 2.49
N LEU A 112 -101.21 -66.87 2.65
CA LEU A 112 -99.82 -67.08 3.06
C LEU A 112 -98.82 -66.58 1.99
N ALA A 113 -99.13 -66.76 0.70
CA ALA A 113 -98.31 -66.24 -0.38
C ALA A 113 -98.34 -64.70 -0.39
N THR A 114 -99.51 -64.09 -0.22
CA THR A 114 -99.65 -62.62 -0.13
C THR A 114 -98.90 -62.06 1.08
N GLN A 115 -99.00 -62.70 2.25
CA GLN A 115 -98.25 -62.31 3.45
C GLN A 115 -96.74 -62.37 3.25
N LYS A 116 -96.23 -63.38 2.54
CA LYS A 116 -94.79 -63.51 2.25
C LYS A 116 -94.29 -62.38 1.35
N VAL A 117 -95.07 -62.01 0.33
CA VAL A 117 -94.76 -60.86 -0.55
C VAL A 117 -94.81 -59.55 0.22
N MET A 118 -95.83 -59.33 1.06
CA MET A 118 -95.92 -58.12 1.89
C MET A 118 -94.72 -57.99 2.84
N LYS A 119 -94.35 -59.08 3.53
CA LYS A 119 -93.17 -59.08 4.41
C LYS A 119 -91.88 -58.75 3.65
N TYR A 120 -91.70 -59.30 2.44
CA TYR A 120 -90.54 -58.96 1.61
C TYR A 120 -90.50 -57.47 1.25
N ILE A 121 -91.63 -56.89 0.85
CA ILE A 121 -91.72 -55.45 0.54
C ILE A 121 -91.41 -54.60 1.78
N GLU A 122 -91.92 -54.98 2.94
CA GLU A 122 -91.62 -54.29 4.21
C GLU A 122 -90.14 -54.39 4.59
N ASP A 123 -89.54 -55.58 4.50
CA ASP A 123 -88.13 -55.81 4.79
C ASP A 123 -87.23 -55.02 3.80
N MET A 124 -87.60 -54.98 2.51
CA MET A 124 -86.88 -54.18 1.50
C MET A 124 -87.00 -52.67 1.75
N ASN A 125 -88.18 -52.19 2.14
CA ASN A 125 -88.35 -50.79 2.54
C ASN A 125 -87.46 -50.44 3.74
N ARG A 126 -87.43 -51.29 4.77
CA ARG A 126 -86.55 -51.10 5.94
C ARG A 126 -85.07 -51.08 5.56
N ARG A 127 -84.61 -52.00 4.70
CA ARG A 127 -83.22 -52.01 4.19
C ARG A 127 -82.88 -50.71 3.47
N ARG A 128 -83.79 -50.23 2.60
CA ARG A 128 -83.62 -48.97 1.86
C ARG A 128 -83.56 -47.75 2.79
N ASP A 129 -84.40 -47.69 3.80
CA ASP A 129 -84.37 -46.60 4.79
C ASP A 129 -83.07 -46.61 5.61
N ASN A 130 -82.60 -47.78 6.04
CA ASN A 130 -81.31 -47.91 6.72
C ASN A 130 -80.14 -47.43 5.84
N MET A 131 -80.16 -47.77 4.55
CA MET A 131 -79.13 -47.31 3.60
C MET A 131 -79.18 -45.80 3.41
N LYS A 132 -80.39 -45.22 3.30
CA LYS A 132 -80.59 -43.78 3.18
C LYS A 132 -80.01 -43.03 4.39
N ASP A 133 -80.22 -43.51 5.59
CA ASP A 133 -79.68 -42.87 6.80
C ASP A 133 -78.16 -43.01 6.89
N LYS A 134 -77.60 -44.17 6.49
CA LYS A 134 -76.15 -44.37 6.38
C LYS A 134 -75.50 -43.40 5.38
N LEU A 135 -76.11 -43.23 4.20
CA LEU A 135 -75.64 -42.29 3.18
C LEU A 135 -75.75 -40.83 3.65
N ARG A 136 -76.83 -40.47 4.35
CA ARG A 136 -76.98 -39.12 4.95
C ARG A 136 -75.87 -38.81 5.95
N LEU A 137 -75.57 -39.74 6.86
CA LEU A 137 -74.49 -39.55 7.84
C LEU A 137 -73.11 -39.41 7.15
N LYS A 138 -72.85 -40.23 6.13
CA LYS A 138 -71.62 -40.13 5.33
C LYS A 138 -71.53 -38.79 4.60
N ASN A 139 -72.63 -38.28 4.04
CA ASN A 139 -72.67 -36.99 3.36
C ASN A 139 -72.34 -35.83 4.31
N VAL A 140 -72.90 -35.83 5.53
CA VAL A 140 -72.59 -34.83 6.55
C VAL A 140 -71.12 -34.90 6.96
N SER A 141 -70.59 -36.10 7.20
CA SER A 141 -69.17 -36.31 7.53
C SER A 141 -68.23 -35.78 6.43
N LEU A 142 -68.50 -36.11 5.17
CA LEU A 142 -67.73 -35.64 4.02
C LEU A 142 -67.81 -34.11 3.86
N LYS A 143 -68.98 -33.50 4.11
CA LYS A 143 -69.12 -32.03 4.09
C LYS A 143 -68.25 -31.35 5.14
N VAL A 144 -68.15 -31.91 6.35
CA VAL A 144 -67.27 -31.40 7.41
C VAL A 144 -65.80 -31.56 7.03
N GLN A 145 -65.40 -32.73 6.52
CA GLN A 145 -64.03 -32.97 6.04
C GLN A 145 -63.63 -32.00 4.92
N ARG A 146 -64.52 -31.78 3.94
CA ARG A 146 -64.32 -30.80 2.87
C ARG A 146 -64.08 -29.40 3.43
N LYS A 147 -64.91 -28.95 4.37
CA LYS A 147 -64.74 -27.63 5.02
C LYS A 147 -63.40 -27.52 5.75
N LYS A 148 -62.98 -28.58 6.46
CA LYS A 148 -61.68 -28.62 7.16
C LYS A 148 -60.51 -28.50 6.18
N LEU A 149 -60.54 -29.27 5.09
CA LEU A 149 -59.49 -29.23 4.06
C LEU A 149 -59.42 -27.87 3.37
N LEU A 150 -60.56 -27.26 3.04
CA LEU A 150 -60.60 -25.91 2.45
C LEU A 150 -60.01 -24.86 3.41
N LEU A 151 -60.28 -24.97 4.71
CA LEU A 151 -59.71 -24.06 5.70
C LEU A 151 -58.19 -24.24 5.83
N GLN A 152 -57.71 -25.48 5.84
CA GLN A 152 -56.27 -25.78 5.86
C GLN A 152 -55.57 -25.27 4.60
N LEU A 153 -56.21 -25.39 3.43
CA LEU A 153 -55.68 -24.84 2.19
C LEU A 153 -55.55 -23.32 2.28
N ARG A 154 -56.60 -22.62 2.75
CA ARG A 154 -56.58 -21.17 2.94
C ARG A 154 -55.47 -20.74 3.90
N GLN A 155 -55.33 -21.40 5.05
CA GLN A 155 -54.25 -21.09 6.00
C GLN A 155 -52.87 -21.32 5.38
N LYS A 156 -52.69 -22.35 4.56
CA LYS A 156 -51.43 -22.61 3.85
C LYS A 156 -51.17 -21.56 2.77
N GLU A 157 -52.19 -21.04 2.12
CA GLU A 157 -52.09 -19.92 1.17
C GLU A 157 -51.72 -18.61 1.89
N GLU A 158 -52.39 -18.27 2.99
CA GLU A 158 -52.12 -17.06 3.81
C GLU A 158 -50.72 -17.10 4.47
N VAL A 159 -50.27 -18.26 4.97
CA VAL A 159 -48.90 -18.42 5.49
C VAL A 159 -47.86 -18.45 4.34
N GLY A 160 -48.28 -18.82 3.12
CA GLY A 160 -47.46 -18.78 1.92
C GLY A 160 -47.18 -17.37 1.39
N GLU A 161 -48.04 -16.40 1.72
CA GLU A 161 -47.94 -14.96 1.41
C GLU A 161 -46.94 -14.18 2.28
N ALA A 162 -46.35 -14.80 3.32
CA ALA A 162 -45.33 -14.14 4.14
C ALA A 162 -44.00 -13.83 3.39
N LEU A 163 -43.85 -14.32 2.16
CA LEU A 163 -42.78 -13.93 1.24
C LEU A 163 -43.46 -13.39 -0.02
N HIS A 164 -43.68 -12.08 -0.08
CA HIS A 164 -44.35 -11.48 -1.21
C HIS A 164 -43.44 -11.50 -2.43
N ASP A 165 -44.02 -11.62 -3.62
CA ASP A 165 -43.28 -11.44 -4.88
C ASP A 165 -42.60 -10.05 -4.92
N VAL A 166 -43.13 -9.07 -4.17
CA VAL A 166 -42.54 -7.74 -3.94
C VAL A 166 -41.20 -7.83 -3.19
N ASP A 167 -41.11 -8.63 -2.12
CA ASP A 167 -39.86 -8.80 -1.36
C ASP A 167 -38.77 -9.43 -2.25
N PHE A 168 -39.17 -10.33 -3.14
CA PHE A 168 -38.26 -10.94 -4.11
C PHE A 168 -37.80 -9.95 -5.18
N GLN A 169 -38.70 -9.09 -5.67
CA GLN A 169 -38.33 -8.01 -6.58
C GLN A 169 -37.40 -7.00 -5.90
N GLN A 170 -37.67 -6.67 -4.63
CA GLN A 170 -36.83 -5.79 -3.83
C GLN A 170 -35.41 -6.37 -3.69
N LEU A 171 -35.29 -7.64 -3.32
CA LEU A 171 -34.00 -8.33 -3.21
C LEU A 171 -33.22 -8.32 -4.54
N LYS A 172 -33.92 -8.50 -5.66
CA LYS A 172 -33.31 -8.40 -6.99
C LYS A 172 -32.78 -7.00 -7.31
N ILE A 173 -33.54 -5.96 -6.94
CA ILE A 173 -33.13 -4.57 -7.14
C ILE A 173 -31.91 -4.27 -6.27
N GLU A 174 -31.94 -4.64 -5.00
CA GLU A 174 -30.82 -4.43 -4.07
C GLU A 174 -29.55 -5.16 -4.54
N ASN A 175 -29.67 -6.41 -4.96
CA ASN A 175 -28.54 -7.16 -5.49
C ASN A 175 -27.95 -6.50 -6.75
N ALA A 176 -28.80 -6.04 -7.68
CA ALA A 176 -28.34 -5.29 -8.85
C ALA A 176 -27.60 -4.00 -8.46
N GLN A 177 -28.10 -3.26 -7.47
CA GLN A 177 -27.45 -2.04 -6.96
C GLN A 177 -26.10 -2.35 -6.28
N PHE A 178 -26.01 -3.44 -5.52
CA PHE A 178 -24.75 -3.87 -4.91
C PHE A 178 -23.71 -4.26 -5.96
N LEU A 179 -24.12 -5.00 -7.00
CA LEU A 179 -23.23 -5.36 -8.10
C LEU A 179 -22.70 -4.11 -8.83
N GLU A 180 -23.57 -3.13 -9.12
CA GLU A 180 -23.16 -1.88 -9.75
C GLU A 180 -22.17 -1.10 -8.87
N THR A 181 -22.41 -1.06 -7.55
CA THR A 181 -21.50 -0.42 -6.59
C THR A 181 -20.14 -1.13 -6.54
N ILE A 182 -20.13 -2.47 -6.53
CA ILE A 182 -18.90 -3.27 -6.55
C ILE A 182 -18.12 -3.01 -7.85
N GLU A 183 -18.80 -3.00 -8.99
CA GLU A 183 -18.20 -2.70 -10.30
C GLU A 183 -17.54 -1.31 -10.31
N ALA A 184 -18.24 -0.29 -9.79
CA ALA A 184 -17.72 1.07 -9.68
C ALA A 184 -16.46 1.14 -8.80
N ARG A 185 -16.48 0.50 -7.61
CA ARG A 185 -15.32 0.45 -6.71
C ARG A 185 -14.15 -0.33 -7.31
N ASN A 186 -14.42 -1.39 -8.06
CA ASN A 186 -13.39 -2.12 -8.77
C ASN A 186 -12.72 -1.27 -9.86
N GLN A 187 -13.50 -0.47 -10.61
CA GLN A 187 -12.97 0.46 -11.59
C GLN A 187 -12.09 1.54 -10.94
N GLU A 188 -12.54 2.13 -9.83
CA GLU A 188 -11.73 3.08 -9.03
C GLU A 188 -10.42 2.45 -8.55
N LEU A 189 -10.46 1.20 -8.06
CA LEU A 189 -9.28 0.48 -7.60
C LEU A 189 -8.27 0.27 -8.74
N ILE A 190 -8.75 -0.09 -9.94
CA ILE A 190 -7.90 -0.24 -11.12
C ILE A 190 -7.25 1.09 -11.50
N GLN A 191 -8.02 2.19 -11.52
CA GLN A 191 -7.47 3.53 -11.81
C GLN A 191 -6.39 3.93 -10.81
N MET A 192 -6.64 3.71 -9.52
CA MET A 192 -5.67 3.99 -8.45
C MET A 192 -4.42 3.12 -8.57
N LYS A 193 -4.54 1.84 -8.93
CA LYS A 193 -3.39 0.96 -9.20
C LYS A 193 -2.54 1.48 -10.35
N LEU A 194 -3.17 1.91 -11.46
CA LEU A 194 -2.45 2.48 -12.61
C LEU A 194 -1.74 3.79 -12.23
N ALA A 195 -2.41 4.68 -11.50
CA ALA A 195 -1.82 5.93 -11.03
C ALA A 195 -0.63 5.68 -10.07
N SER A 196 -0.76 4.72 -9.16
CA SER A 196 0.31 4.29 -8.27
C SER A 196 1.50 3.71 -9.04
N GLY A 197 1.24 2.85 -10.03
CA GLY A 197 2.26 2.29 -10.92
C GLY A 197 3.02 3.38 -11.69
N ASN A 198 2.31 4.34 -12.28
CA ASN A 198 2.91 5.48 -12.97
C ASN A 198 3.78 6.34 -12.02
N THR A 199 3.26 6.61 -10.82
CA THR A 199 4.00 7.36 -9.80
C THR A 199 5.27 6.63 -9.38
N LEU A 200 5.21 5.30 -9.24
CA LEU A 200 6.38 4.48 -8.93
C LEU A 200 7.42 4.50 -10.06
N GLN A 201 7.00 4.45 -11.32
CA GLN A 201 7.90 4.59 -12.47
C GLN A 201 8.60 5.94 -12.48
N ILE A 202 7.87 7.02 -12.24
CA ILE A 202 8.43 8.38 -12.15
C ILE A 202 9.42 8.46 -10.99
N LEU A 203 9.07 7.94 -9.81
CA LEU A 203 9.93 7.91 -8.65
C LEU A 203 11.25 7.18 -8.93
N ASN A 204 11.16 6.00 -9.56
CA ASN A 204 12.35 5.23 -9.93
C ASN A 204 13.22 5.99 -10.94
N ALA A 205 12.63 6.67 -11.92
CA ALA A 205 13.38 7.51 -12.85
C ALA A 205 14.14 8.64 -12.12
N TYR A 206 13.51 9.32 -11.16
CA TYR A 206 14.18 10.33 -10.35
C TYR A 206 15.26 9.75 -9.44
N LYS A 207 15.03 8.57 -8.85
CA LYS A 207 16.03 7.86 -8.03
C LYS A 207 17.28 7.52 -8.85
N SER A 208 17.12 7.04 -10.09
CA SER A 208 18.23 6.78 -11.00
C SER A 208 18.99 8.07 -11.37
N LYS A 209 18.28 9.16 -11.69
CA LYS A 209 18.90 10.46 -11.98
C LYS A 209 19.69 10.99 -10.79
N LEU A 210 19.12 10.90 -9.59
CA LEU A 210 19.79 11.30 -8.35
C LEU A 210 21.05 10.46 -8.10
N HIS A 211 20.96 9.14 -8.26
CA HIS A 211 22.11 8.26 -8.11
C HIS A 211 23.23 8.63 -9.09
N HIS A 212 22.90 8.88 -10.36
CA HIS A 212 23.87 9.31 -11.35
C HIS A 212 24.53 10.65 -10.99
N ALA A 213 23.74 11.66 -10.60
CA ALA A 213 24.26 12.95 -10.17
C ALA A 213 25.18 12.83 -8.94
N MET A 214 24.82 11.97 -7.99
CA MET A 214 25.62 11.71 -6.80
C MET A 214 26.95 11.03 -7.14
N GLN A 215 26.96 10.02 -8.03
CA GLN A 215 28.19 9.40 -8.51
C GLN A 215 29.08 10.39 -9.26
N MET A 216 28.48 11.23 -10.11
CA MET A 216 29.20 12.30 -10.80
C MET A 216 29.82 13.28 -9.81
N SER A 217 29.08 13.74 -8.80
CA SER A 217 29.61 14.60 -7.75
C SER A 217 30.77 13.97 -7.00
N LEU A 218 30.69 12.68 -6.64
CA LEU A 218 31.78 11.96 -5.98
C LEU A 218 33.03 11.91 -6.87
N ASN A 219 32.86 11.67 -8.16
CA ASN A 219 33.97 11.67 -9.13
C ASN A 219 34.59 13.06 -9.28
N LEU A 220 33.77 14.12 -9.40
CA LEU A 220 34.27 15.49 -9.46
C LEU A 220 35.04 15.87 -8.19
N THR A 221 34.57 15.46 -7.01
CA THR A 221 35.29 15.71 -5.75
C THR A 221 36.66 15.03 -5.75
N LYS A 222 36.74 13.78 -6.24
CA LYS A 222 38.02 13.07 -6.40
C LYS A 222 38.95 13.80 -7.38
N GLU A 223 38.44 14.18 -8.55
CA GLU A 223 39.21 14.94 -9.54
C GLU A 223 39.68 16.29 -8.99
N PHE A 224 38.84 16.98 -8.22
CA PHE A 224 39.18 18.25 -7.60
C PHE A 224 40.33 18.09 -6.60
N LEU A 225 40.29 17.06 -5.75
CA LEU A 225 41.37 16.76 -4.81
C LEU A 225 42.68 16.45 -5.55
N LEU A 226 42.64 15.62 -6.59
CA LEU A 226 43.82 15.30 -7.40
C LEU A 226 44.40 16.53 -8.10
N ARG A 227 43.54 17.40 -8.67
CA ARG A 227 43.98 18.66 -9.28
C ARG A 227 44.58 19.61 -8.25
N LYS A 228 44.02 19.67 -7.04
CA LYS A 228 44.53 20.49 -5.95
C LYS A 228 45.91 20.03 -5.50
N GLU A 229 46.13 18.73 -5.34
CA GLU A 229 47.44 18.15 -5.02
C GLU A 229 48.48 18.44 -6.11
N LEU A 230 48.08 18.32 -7.39
CA LEU A 230 48.96 18.65 -8.51
C LEU A 230 49.32 20.14 -8.52
N LEU A 231 48.34 21.01 -8.27
CA LEU A 231 48.57 22.45 -8.18
C LEU A 231 49.59 22.79 -7.09
N GLU A 232 49.47 22.18 -5.91
CA GLU A 232 50.42 22.39 -4.80
C GLU A 232 51.85 21.95 -5.17
N LYS A 233 52.00 20.86 -5.96
CA LYS A 233 53.32 20.43 -6.48
C LYS A 233 53.88 21.44 -7.47
N ILE A 234 53.07 21.92 -8.40
CA ILE A 234 53.48 22.93 -9.38
C ILE A 234 53.86 24.22 -8.66
N GLU A 235 53.09 24.68 -7.67
CA GLU A 235 53.43 25.86 -6.87
C GLU A 235 54.80 25.71 -6.19
N LYS A 236 55.07 24.55 -5.56
CA LYS A 236 56.39 24.24 -4.98
C LYS A 236 57.51 24.25 -6.03
N GLU A 237 57.30 23.63 -7.19
CA GLU A 237 58.26 23.61 -8.29
C GLU A 237 58.51 25.02 -8.86
N THR A 238 57.47 25.85 -8.98
CA THR A 238 57.61 27.24 -9.44
C THR A 238 58.39 28.10 -8.47
N LEU A 239 58.14 27.97 -7.16
CA LEU A 239 58.93 28.66 -6.13
C LEU A 239 60.41 28.25 -6.20
N GLN A 240 60.69 26.95 -6.33
CA GLN A 240 62.05 26.46 -6.48
C GLN A 240 62.72 27.02 -7.75
N ALA A 241 62.01 27.01 -8.88
CA ALA A 241 62.51 27.57 -10.14
C ALA A 241 62.77 29.08 -10.04
N GLU A 242 61.94 29.83 -9.30
CA GLU A 242 62.15 31.25 -9.03
C GLU A 242 63.38 31.51 -8.16
N GLU A 243 63.59 30.72 -7.11
CA GLU A 243 64.79 30.78 -6.28
C GLU A 243 66.06 30.50 -7.10
N ASP A 244 66.03 29.44 -7.92
CA ASP A 244 67.18 29.07 -8.74
C ASP A 244 67.45 30.09 -9.85
N ARG A 245 66.39 30.68 -10.43
CA ARG A 245 66.51 31.84 -11.32
C ARG A 245 67.15 33.03 -10.61
N ALA A 246 66.74 33.34 -9.38
CA ALA A 246 67.32 34.44 -8.61
C ALA A 246 68.81 34.21 -8.31
N LYS A 247 69.20 32.99 -7.90
CA LYS A 247 70.61 32.60 -7.70
C LYS A 247 71.40 32.73 -9.01
N ALA A 248 70.87 32.21 -10.11
CA ALA A 248 71.51 32.30 -11.43
C ALA A 248 71.67 33.74 -11.91
N LEU A 249 70.66 34.61 -11.71
CA LEU A 249 70.74 36.03 -12.03
C LEU A 249 71.78 36.76 -11.17
N ALA A 250 71.85 36.46 -9.86
CA ALA A 250 72.85 37.03 -8.97
C ALA A 250 74.28 36.64 -9.39
N LEU A 251 74.50 35.36 -9.71
CA LEU A 251 75.78 34.86 -10.22
C LEU A 251 76.13 35.50 -11.57
N ASN A 252 75.17 35.59 -12.51
CA ASN A 252 75.37 36.22 -13.81
C ASN A 252 75.77 37.70 -13.66
N LYS A 253 75.15 38.42 -12.71
CA LYS A 253 75.53 39.81 -12.38
C LYS A 253 76.98 39.90 -11.88
N GLN A 254 77.41 39.00 -10.99
CA GLN A 254 78.79 38.94 -10.52
C GLN A 254 79.78 38.65 -11.66
N LEU A 255 79.47 37.66 -12.51
CA LEU A 255 80.32 37.33 -13.67
C LEU A 255 80.40 38.47 -14.68
N LYS A 256 79.28 39.17 -14.94
CA LYS A 256 79.28 40.39 -15.77
C LYS A 256 80.19 41.45 -15.18
N GLN A 257 80.09 41.74 -13.88
CA GLN A 257 80.98 42.67 -13.19
C GLN A 257 82.46 42.30 -13.33
N LEU A 258 82.79 41.00 -13.22
CA LEU A 258 84.16 40.52 -13.43
C LEU A 258 84.62 40.63 -14.90
N SER A 259 83.72 40.40 -15.86
CA SER A 259 84.05 40.50 -17.30
C SER A 259 84.14 41.95 -17.80
N GLU A 260 83.35 42.87 -17.24
CA GLU A 260 83.37 44.30 -17.53
C GLU A 260 84.53 45.01 -16.80
N PHE A 261 85.13 44.36 -15.80
CA PHE A 261 86.31 44.88 -15.11
C PHE A 261 87.51 44.91 -16.06
N ARG A 262 87.80 46.09 -16.61
CA ARG A 262 89.01 46.38 -17.37
C ARG A 262 90.02 47.07 -16.45
N ALA A 263 91.15 46.41 -16.19
CA ALA A 263 92.23 47.01 -15.40
C ALA A 263 92.64 48.38 -16.01
N PRO A 264 92.65 49.49 -15.23
CA PRO A 264 93.02 50.80 -15.75
C PRO A 264 94.43 50.76 -16.35
N GLN A 265 94.62 51.44 -17.48
CA GLN A 265 95.94 51.55 -18.10
C GLN A 265 96.95 52.06 -17.07
N VAL A 266 98.11 51.41 -16.95
CA VAL A 266 99.13 51.67 -15.89
C VAL A 266 99.41 53.17 -15.68
N MET A 267 99.45 53.95 -16.76
CA MET A 267 99.66 55.40 -16.71
C MET A 267 98.55 56.20 -16.02
N ILE A 268 97.29 55.76 -16.12
CA ILE A 268 96.16 56.38 -15.41
C ILE A 268 96.27 56.08 -13.92
N TYR A 269 96.57 54.83 -13.54
CA TYR A 269 96.77 54.46 -12.14
C TYR A 269 97.93 55.23 -11.49
N ILE A 270 99.05 55.39 -12.21
CA ILE A 270 100.19 56.17 -11.72
C ILE A 270 99.80 57.64 -11.50
N ARG A 271 99.08 58.26 -12.46
CA ARG A 271 98.60 59.64 -12.30
C ARG A 271 97.65 59.79 -11.12
N GLU A 272 96.71 58.87 -10.96
CA GLU A 272 95.76 58.89 -9.85
C GLU A 272 96.45 58.69 -8.50
N LYS A 273 97.48 57.84 -8.45
CA LYS A 273 98.29 57.61 -7.25
C LYS A 273 99.13 58.83 -6.89
N ILE A 274 99.78 59.47 -7.86
CA ILE A 274 100.50 60.73 -7.66
C ILE A 274 99.54 61.81 -7.16
N ARG A 275 98.34 61.94 -7.75
CA ARG A 275 97.31 62.89 -7.30
C ARG A 275 96.92 62.64 -5.83
N ASN A 276 96.66 61.39 -5.47
CA ASN A 276 96.31 61.01 -4.10
C ASN A 276 97.44 61.27 -3.10
N ASP A 277 98.68 60.99 -3.49
CA ASP A 277 99.86 61.21 -2.64
C ASP A 277 100.15 62.71 -2.48
N LEU A 278 99.93 63.51 -3.52
CA LEU A 278 99.95 64.99 -3.48
C LEU A 278 98.85 65.55 -2.55
N GLU A 279 97.62 65.04 -2.63
CA GLU A 279 96.53 65.43 -1.73
C GLU A 279 96.89 65.14 -0.26
N LYS A 280 97.52 64.00 0.02
CA LYS A 280 98.03 63.69 1.37
C LYS A 280 99.14 64.63 1.81
N THR A 281 100.05 65.02 0.90
CA THR A 281 101.13 65.95 1.24
C THR A 281 100.60 67.36 1.47
N ILE A 282 99.62 67.82 0.69
CA ILE A 282 98.92 69.10 0.90
C ILE A 282 98.29 69.11 2.29
N ARG A 283 97.50 68.07 2.64
CA ARG A 283 96.90 67.96 3.98
C ARG A 283 97.93 67.97 5.11
N MET A 284 99.11 67.38 4.89
CA MET A 284 100.21 67.42 5.85
C MET A 284 100.77 68.83 6.01
N TRP A 285 100.98 69.56 4.90
CA TRP A 285 101.49 70.93 4.92
C TRP A 285 100.49 71.91 5.51
N GLU A 286 99.20 71.78 5.19
CA GLU A 286 98.11 72.55 5.82
C GLU A 286 98.18 72.41 7.34
N ARG A 287 98.35 71.18 7.85
CA ARG A 287 98.50 70.93 9.29
C ARG A 287 99.76 71.56 9.89
N LYS A 288 100.88 71.61 9.15
CA LYS A 288 102.11 72.31 9.58
C LYS A 288 101.93 73.82 9.63
N VAL A 289 101.23 74.41 8.65
CA VAL A 289 100.88 75.84 8.64
C VAL A 289 100.02 76.17 9.85
N GLU A 290 99.01 75.35 10.14
CA GLU A 290 98.13 75.52 11.30
C GLU A 290 98.91 75.54 12.62
N ILE A 291 99.91 74.65 12.78
CA ILE A 291 100.80 74.63 13.94
C ILE A 291 101.66 75.91 14.03
N ALA A 292 102.22 76.36 12.91
CA ALA A 292 103.01 77.59 12.87
C ALA A 292 102.16 78.84 13.19
N GLU A 293 100.92 78.90 12.69
CA GLU A 293 99.97 79.97 12.99
C GLU A 293 99.58 79.97 14.48
N MET A 294 99.33 78.80 15.07
CA MET A 294 99.08 78.67 16.51
C MET A 294 100.30 79.12 17.33
N SER A 295 101.52 78.78 16.91
CA SER A 295 102.78 79.20 17.54
C SER A 295 102.95 80.72 17.48
N LEU A 296 102.72 81.33 16.31
CA LEU A 296 102.74 82.78 16.12
C LEU A 296 101.70 83.49 16.99
N LYS A 297 100.51 82.91 17.11
CA LYS A 297 99.45 83.41 18.00
C LYS A 297 99.86 83.32 19.48
N GLY A 298 100.59 82.26 19.85
CA GLY A 298 101.25 82.12 21.15
C GLY A 298 102.29 83.22 21.41
N TYR A 299 103.21 83.44 20.47
CA TYR A 299 104.21 84.52 20.55
C TYR A 299 103.56 85.91 20.63
N ARG A 300 102.50 86.19 19.85
CA ARG A 300 101.75 87.45 19.95
C ARG A 300 101.10 87.63 21.32
N LYS A 301 100.54 86.58 21.91
CA LYS A 301 99.98 86.64 23.27
C LYS A 301 101.05 86.92 24.31
N ALA A 302 102.23 86.29 24.19
CA ALA A 302 103.37 86.55 25.07
C ALA A 302 103.89 87.99 24.91
N TRP A 303 104.03 88.48 23.68
CA TRP A 303 104.43 89.85 23.37
C TRP A 303 103.44 90.88 23.93
N ASN A 304 102.13 90.66 23.76
CA ASN A 304 101.11 91.56 24.29
C ASN A 304 101.10 91.58 25.83
N LYS A 305 101.35 90.44 26.50
CA LYS A 305 101.53 90.40 27.97
C LYS A 305 102.77 91.21 28.40
N MET A 306 103.87 91.09 27.68
CA MET A 306 105.11 91.85 27.96
C MET A 306 104.90 93.35 27.72
N LYS A 307 104.13 93.73 26.69
CA LYS A 307 103.73 95.11 26.42
C LYS A 307 102.87 95.68 27.54
N THR A 308 101.87 94.94 28.03
CA THR A 308 101.05 95.38 29.17
C THR A 308 101.82 95.46 30.49
N SER A 309 102.81 94.59 30.72
CA SER A 309 103.71 94.73 31.88
C SER A 309 104.65 95.94 31.77
N ASN A 310 105.07 96.33 30.56
CA ASN A 310 105.86 97.54 30.33
C ASN A 310 105.02 98.82 30.48
N GLU A 311 103.76 98.80 30.02
CA GLU A 311 102.79 99.89 30.22
C GLU A 311 102.38 100.03 31.70
N GLN A 312 102.36 98.93 32.48
CA GLN A 312 102.17 98.97 33.94
C GLN A 312 103.42 99.48 34.70
N LEU A 313 104.63 99.25 34.19
CA LEU A 313 105.87 99.79 34.77
C LEU A 313 106.08 101.29 34.47
N GLN A 314 105.54 101.81 33.35
CA GLN A 314 105.54 103.26 33.05
C GLN A 314 104.43 104.05 33.77
N ALA A 315 103.42 103.39 34.35
CA ALA A 315 102.35 104.04 35.12
C ALA A 315 102.64 104.15 36.63
N ILE A 316 103.70 103.50 37.16
CA ILE A 316 104.05 103.45 38.59
C ILE A 316 105.24 104.38 38.95
N SER A 317 105.88 105.05 37.99
CA SER A 317 106.87 106.10 38.30
C SER A 317 106.87 107.20 37.24
N GLY A 318 106.27 108.34 37.62
CA GLY A 318 106.36 109.59 36.90
C GLY A 318 107.72 110.29 37.09
N PRO A 319 107.93 111.42 36.39
CA PRO A 319 109.15 112.21 36.47
C PRO A 319 109.20 113.01 37.78
N GLY A 320 110.21 112.73 38.59
CA GLY A 320 110.65 113.53 39.72
C GLY A 320 112.17 113.61 39.68
N LYS A 321 112.64 114.76 39.17
CA LYS A 321 113.96 115.42 39.25
C LYS A 321 115.22 114.61 39.55
#